data_AF-A0A497Y5K2-F1
#
_entry.id   AF-A0A497Y5K2-F1
#
_cell.length_a   1.000
_cell.length_b   1.000
_cell.length_c   1.000
_cell.angle_alpha   90.00
_cell.angle_beta   90.00
_cell.angle_gamma   90.00
#
_symmetry.space_group_name_H-M   'P 1'
#
loop_
_entity.id
_entity.type
_entity.pdbx_description
1 polymer ?
#
loop_
_entity_poly.entity_id
_entity_poly.type
_entity_poly.pdbx_seq_one_letter_code
_entity_poly.pdbx_strand_id
1 'polypeptide(L)'
;MSQKEIIVQGATCQCQFGTTTDKLKVLTQQKHFVNDKDGAQKLIASHVDIGMTFEKNTFGQCKLQPTPGGFKPCLPALTEWKGMYKDMVLINSGQVLVEDSKGVCTISGSPCIFFAKTGQKGQPSQQNIDNADEEQQSQINPLVNIKQMNVPSPYEYLNAK
;
A
#
# COMPACT_ATOMS: atom_id res chain seq x y z
N MET A 1 -13.89 8.10 -14.12
CA MET A 1 -13.40 6.85 -13.50
C MET A 1 -12.58 7.26 -12.30
N SER A 2 -12.97 6.86 -11.09
CA SER A 2 -12.20 7.19 -9.87
C SER A 2 -10.81 6.57 -9.99
N GLN A 3 -9.76 7.36 -9.74
CA GLN A 3 -8.38 6.86 -9.69
C GLN A 3 -8.24 5.98 -8.46
N LYS A 4 -8.40 4.66 -8.63
CA LYS A 4 -8.25 3.72 -7.51
C LYS A 4 -6.79 3.40 -7.29
N GLU A 5 -6.37 3.42 -6.03
CA GLU A 5 -5.01 3.05 -5.67
C GLU A 5 -4.87 1.51 -5.57
N ILE A 6 -3.77 1.02 -6.14
CA ILE A 6 -3.28 -0.36 -6.00
C ILE A 6 -2.70 -0.56 -4.60
N ILE A 7 -2.90 -1.74 -4.03
CA ILE A 7 -2.29 -2.10 -2.74
C ILE A 7 -0.85 -2.57 -2.93
N VAL A 8 0.07 -2.04 -2.13
CA VAL A 8 1.49 -2.43 -2.16
C VAL A 8 1.97 -2.97 -0.80
N GLN A 9 3.16 -3.55 -0.79
CA GLN A 9 3.91 -3.96 0.40
C GLN A 9 3.84 -2.88 1.50
N GLY A 10 3.51 -3.29 2.72
CA GLY A 10 3.40 -2.39 3.86
C GLY A 10 2.06 -1.66 3.97
N ALA A 11 1.08 -2.00 3.14
CA ALA A 11 -0.30 -1.52 3.27
C ALA A 11 -0.84 -1.79 4.68
N THR A 12 -1.49 -0.79 5.27
CA THR A 12 -2.08 -0.93 6.61
C THR A 12 -3.48 -1.51 6.49
N CYS A 13 -3.66 -2.70 7.05
CA CYS A 13 -4.92 -3.43 7.09
C CYS A 13 -5.58 -3.28 8.46
N GLN A 14 -6.91 -3.26 8.47
CA GLN A 14 -7.72 -3.21 9.69
C GLN A 14 -8.88 -4.19 9.59
N CYS A 15 -9.10 -4.97 10.65
CA CYS A 15 -10.29 -5.80 10.78
C CYS A 15 -11.42 -5.02 11.48
N GLN A 16 -12.66 -5.13 10.98
CA GLN A 16 -13.86 -4.52 11.60
C GLN A 16 -14.04 -4.92 13.06
N PHE A 17 -13.67 -6.16 13.37
CA PHE A 17 -13.83 -6.78 14.68
C PHE A 17 -12.54 -6.79 15.50
N GLY A 18 -11.43 -6.31 14.91
CA GLY A 18 -10.13 -6.17 15.55
C GLY A 18 -10.00 -4.83 16.27
N THR A 19 -9.06 -4.74 17.20
CA THR A 19 -8.76 -3.51 17.95
C THR A 19 -7.50 -2.81 17.44
N THR A 20 -6.67 -3.49 16.65
CA THR A 20 -5.37 -2.98 16.19
C THR A 20 -5.24 -3.15 14.68
N THR A 21 -4.41 -2.32 14.06
CA THR A 21 -4.04 -2.42 12.64
C THR A 21 -2.74 -3.19 12.48
N ASP A 22 -2.57 -3.83 11.32
CA ASP A 22 -1.35 -4.56 10.96
C ASP A 22 -0.94 -4.23 9.52
N LYS A 23 0.29 -4.56 9.14
CA LYS A 23 0.82 -4.31 7.79
C LYS A 23 0.82 -5.58 6.96
N LEU A 24 0.40 -5.45 5.69
CA LEU A 24 0.44 -6.52 4.71
C LEU A 24 1.86 -6.73 4.19
N LYS A 25 2.30 -7.98 4.19
CA LYS A 25 3.55 -8.46 3.59
C LYS A 25 3.21 -9.36 2.41
N VAL A 26 3.54 -8.90 1.21
CA VAL A 26 3.47 -9.64 -0.05
C VAL A 26 4.55 -10.72 -0.02
N LEU A 27 4.14 -11.98 -0.15
CA LEU A 27 5.04 -13.14 -0.15
C LEU A 27 5.00 -13.89 -1.49
N THR A 28 3.96 -13.65 -2.30
CA THR A 28 3.66 -14.47 -3.48
C THR A 28 4.33 -13.99 -4.76
N GLN A 29 4.88 -12.78 -4.79
CA GLN A 29 5.58 -12.26 -5.96
C GLN A 29 6.73 -11.31 -5.60
N GLN A 30 7.74 -11.25 -6.47
CA GLN A 30 8.96 -10.47 -6.25
C GLN A 30 9.34 -9.57 -7.45
N LYS A 31 8.45 -9.45 -8.46
CA LYS A 31 8.82 -8.82 -9.75
C LYS A 31 8.05 -7.53 -10.06
N HIS A 32 6.80 -7.39 -9.63
CA HIS A 32 6.02 -6.19 -9.95
C HIS A 32 6.03 -5.20 -8.80
N PHE A 33 6.67 -4.05 -9.04
CA PHE A 33 6.76 -2.93 -8.12
C PHE A 33 5.94 -1.74 -8.65
N VAL A 34 5.35 -0.95 -7.76
CA VAL A 34 4.60 0.26 -8.12
C VAL A 34 5.16 1.47 -7.39
N ASN A 35 5.33 2.57 -8.13
CA ASN A 35 5.81 3.85 -7.61
C ASN A 35 7.13 3.74 -6.83
N ASP A 36 8.00 2.83 -7.25
CA ASP A 36 9.33 2.60 -6.68
C ASP A 36 10.38 2.77 -7.78
N LYS A 37 11.22 3.81 -7.64
CA LYS A 37 12.25 4.13 -8.63
C LYS A 37 13.31 3.03 -8.73
N ASP A 38 13.59 2.36 -7.62
CA ASP A 38 14.62 1.31 -7.51
C ASP A 38 14.03 -0.11 -7.65
N GLY A 39 12.69 -0.22 -7.67
CA GLY A 39 11.99 -1.48 -7.88
C GLY A 39 12.36 -2.57 -6.87
N ALA A 40 12.36 -2.24 -5.58
CA ALA A 40 12.88 -3.14 -4.54
C ALA A 40 11.95 -3.31 -3.33
N GLN A 41 11.12 -2.32 -3.01
CA GLN A 41 10.38 -2.27 -1.75
C GLN A 41 8.85 -2.31 -1.92
N LYS A 42 8.29 -1.74 -3.00
CA LYS A 42 6.83 -1.59 -3.17
C LYS A 42 6.20 -2.67 -4.07
N LEU A 43 6.31 -3.94 -3.66
CA LEU A 43 5.69 -5.06 -4.36
C LEU A 43 4.16 -4.93 -4.38
N ILE A 44 3.52 -5.22 -5.51
CA ILE A 44 2.05 -5.22 -5.63
C ILE A 44 1.45 -6.38 -4.84
N ALA A 45 0.42 -6.13 -4.03
CA ALA A 45 -0.32 -7.19 -3.36
C ALA A 45 -1.31 -7.86 -4.31
N SER A 46 -1.41 -9.17 -4.22
CA SER A 46 -2.25 -10.01 -5.08
C SER A 46 -3.24 -10.79 -4.25
N HIS A 47 -4.31 -11.28 -4.89
CA HIS A 47 -5.30 -12.07 -4.17
C HIS A 47 -4.82 -13.42 -3.65
N VAL A 48 -3.71 -13.92 -4.17
CA VAL A 48 -3.12 -15.17 -3.71
C VAL A 48 -2.29 -14.97 -2.44
N ASP A 49 -2.09 -13.72 -1.98
CA ASP A 49 -1.51 -13.40 -0.67
C ASP A 49 -2.54 -13.66 0.45
N ILE A 50 -2.84 -14.94 0.68
CA ILE A 50 -3.74 -15.47 1.71
C ILE A 50 -2.97 -16.14 2.87
N GLY A 51 -3.65 -16.42 3.98
CA GLY A 51 -3.04 -17.00 5.17
C GLY A 51 -2.45 -15.95 6.12
N MET A 52 -1.25 -16.22 6.65
CA MET A 52 -0.54 -15.38 7.62
C MET A 52 0.47 -14.46 6.92
N THR A 53 -0.04 -13.51 6.15
CA THR A 53 0.76 -12.57 5.35
C THR A 53 0.96 -11.22 6.05
N PHE A 54 0.67 -11.11 7.35
CA PHE A 54 0.82 -9.85 8.08
C PHE A 54 2.11 -9.82 8.91
N GLU A 55 2.66 -8.63 9.16
CA GLU A 55 3.92 -8.50 9.91
C GLU A 55 3.79 -8.96 11.36
N LYS A 56 2.77 -8.48 12.08
CA LYS A 56 2.54 -8.86 13.49
C LYS A 56 1.64 -10.07 13.63
N ASN A 57 0.99 -10.49 12.55
CA ASN A 57 0.05 -11.61 12.51
C ASN A 57 -1.06 -11.50 13.57
N THR A 58 -1.44 -10.27 13.92
CA THR A 58 -2.53 -10.03 14.87
C THR A 58 -3.19 -8.68 14.64
N PHE A 59 -4.52 -8.66 14.70
CA PHE A 59 -5.32 -7.43 14.74
C PHE A 59 -5.78 -7.08 16.16
N GLY A 60 -5.02 -7.52 17.18
CA GLY A 60 -5.33 -7.28 18.58
C GLY A 60 -6.34 -8.29 19.11
N GLN A 61 -7.47 -7.83 19.65
CA GLN A 61 -8.54 -8.69 20.19
C GLN A 61 -9.69 -8.82 19.20
N CYS A 62 -10.25 -10.02 19.04
CA CYS A 62 -11.38 -10.28 18.14
C CYS A 62 -12.71 -10.28 18.89
N LYS A 63 -13.59 -9.32 18.58
CA LYS A 63 -14.94 -9.24 19.18
C LYS A 63 -15.82 -10.46 18.89
N LEU A 64 -15.52 -11.23 17.84
CA LEU A 64 -16.25 -12.45 17.48
C LEU A 64 -15.84 -13.67 18.31
N GLN A 65 -14.81 -13.56 19.14
CA GLN A 65 -14.34 -14.65 20.00
C GLN A 65 -14.36 -14.25 21.47
N PRO A 66 -15.55 -14.14 22.09
CA PRO A 66 -15.67 -13.83 23.51
C PRO A 66 -15.11 -14.96 24.38
N THR A 67 -14.46 -14.59 25.47
CA THR A 67 -14.02 -15.50 26.55
C THR A 67 -14.52 -14.99 27.90
N PRO A 68 -14.58 -15.85 28.93
CA PRO A 68 -15.10 -15.46 30.26
C PRO A 68 -14.38 -14.27 30.92
N GLY A 69 -13.21 -13.86 30.42
CA GLY A 69 -12.44 -12.71 30.90
C GLY A 69 -12.07 -11.69 29.82
N GLY A 70 -12.72 -11.71 28.64
CA GLY A 70 -12.45 -10.75 27.56
C GLY A 70 -12.69 -11.32 26.16
N PHE A 71 -11.71 -11.12 25.27
CA PHE A 71 -11.76 -11.57 23.89
C PHE A 71 -10.46 -12.27 23.51
N LYS A 72 -10.52 -13.32 22.69
CA LYS A 72 -9.32 -13.98 22.17
C LYS A 72 -8.54 -13.07 21.22
N PRO A 73 -7.21 -13.24 21.12
CA PRO A 73 -6.41 -12.53 20.13
C PRO A 73 -6.88 -12.89 18.71
N CYS A 74 -7.01 -11.88 17.86
CA CYS A 74 -7.37 -12.04 16.46
C CYS A 74 -6.17 -12.60 15.69
N LEU A 75 -6.22 -13.89 15.35
CA LEU A 75 -5.29 -14.52 14.42
C LEU A 75 -5.91 -14.45 13.01
N PRO A 76 -5.41 -13.58 12.12
CA PRO A 76 -5.97 -13.43 10.80
C PRO A 76 -5.54 -14.61 9.92
N ALA A 77 -6.30 -15.69 9.97
CA ALA A 77 -6.26 -16.71 8.92
C ALA A 77 -7.14 -16.20 7.77
N LEU A 78 -6.52 -15.43 6.88
CA LEU A 78 -7.15 -14.88 5.69
C LEU A 78 -7.43 -16.02 4.69
N THR A 79 -8.69 -16.19 4.29
CA THR A 79 -9.11 -17.27 3.37
C THR A 79 -9.12 -16.82 1.93
N GLU A 80 -9.67 -15.63 1.69
CA GLU A 80 -9.84 -15.07 0.36
C GLU A 80 -9.91 -13.55 0.44
N TRP A 81 -9.55 -12.92 -0.67
CA TRP A 81 -9.81 -11.50 -0.93
C TRP A 81 -11.04 -11.37 -1.83
N LYS A 82 -11.77 -10.26 -1.74
CA LYS A 82 -12.92 -9.92 -2.61
C LYS A 82 -12.74 -8.51 -3.16
N GLY A 83 -13.27 -8.25 -4.35
CA GLY A 83 -13.19 -6.92 -4.98
C GLY A 83 -11.83 -6.60 -5.59
N MET A 84 -11.16 -7.59 -6.18
CA MET A 84 -9.93 -7.39 -6.97
C MET A 84 -10.20 -6.68 -8.28
N TYR A 85 -9.15 -6.10 -8.83
CA TYR A 85 -9.14 -5.62 -10.20
C TYR A 85 -8.89 -6.78 -11.16
N LYS A 86 -9.89 -7.14 -11.97
CA LYS A 86 -9.86 -8.35 -12.82
C LYS A 86 -9.01 -8.20 -14.07
N ASP A 87 -8.86 -6.97 -14.58
CA ASP A 87 -8.21 -6.71 -15.86
C ASP A 87 -6.68 -6.72 -15.77
N MET A 88 -6.12 -6.72 -14.55
CA MET A 88 -4.68 -6.79 -14.31
C MET A 88 -4.33 -8.08 -13.58
N VAL A 89 -3.60 -8.97 -14.28
CA VAL A 89 -3.11 -10.25 -13.75
C VAL A 89 -1.59 -10.18 -13.61
N LEU A 90 -1.11 -10.48 -12.41
CA LEU A 90 0.31 -10.55 -12.08
C LEU A 90 0.90 -11.90 -12.51
N ILE A 91 2.23 -11.99 -12.51
CA ILE A 91 2.98 -13.20 -12.90
C ILE A 91 2.64 -14.45 -12.07
N ASN A 92 2.16 -14.28 -10.84
CA ASN A 92 1.70 -15.36 -9.98
C ASN A 92 0.26 -15.81 -10.30
N SER A 93 -0.27 -15.44 -11.48
CA SER A 93 -1.69 -15.57 -11.84
C SER A 93 -2.64 -14.85 -10.88
N GLY A 94 -2.07 -13.94 -10.08
CA GLY A 94 -2.77 -13.17 -9.07
C GLY A 94 -3.39 -11.91 -9.64
N GLN A 95 -4.70 -11.74 -9.54
CA GLN A 95 -5.36 -10.43 -9.69
C GLN A 95 -4.89 -9.44 -8.62
N VAL A 96 -4.77 -8.18 -9.03
CA VAL A 96 -4.28 -7.07 -8.20
C VAL A 96 -5.34 -6.61 -7.20
N LEU A 97 -4.91 -6.33 -5.97
CA LEU A 97 -5.75 -5.73 -4.93
C LEU A 97 -5.79 -4.21 -5.07
N VAL A 98 -6.98 -3.65 -4.84
CA VAL A 98 -7.25 -2.20 -4.86
C VAL A 98 -7.78 -1.75 -3.50
N GLU A 99 -7.88 -0.45 -3.27
CA GLU A 99 -8.41 0.14 -2.02
C GLU A 99 -9.76 -0.46 -1.56
N ASP A 100 -10.66 -0.78 -2.51
CA ASP A 100 -11.97 -1.35 -2.24
C ASP A 100 -11.94 -2.86 -1.95
N SER A 101 -10.79 -3.50 -2.12
CA SER A 101 -10.66 -4.93 -1.88
C SER A 101 -10.83 -5.24 -0.39
N LYS A 102 -11.55 -6.32 -0.09
CA LYS A 102 -11.88 -6.74 1.27
C LYS A 102 -11.42 -8.16 1.53
N GLY A 103 -10.79 -8.40 2.67
CA GLY A 103 -10.35 -9.72 3.09
C GLY A 103 -11.39 -10.45 3.92
N VAL A 104 -11.53 -11.75 3.69
CA VAL A 104 -12.37 -12.65 4.49
C VAL A 104 -11.46 -13.45 5.42
N CYS A 105 -11.77 -13.45 6.72
CA CYS A 105 -11.09 -14.31 7.69
C CYS A 105 -11.91 -15.58 7.98
N THR A 106 -11.23 -16.68 8.31
CA THR A 106 -11.86 -17.96 8.71
C THR A 106 -12.87 -17.82 9.84
N ILE A 107 -12.66 -16.86 10.76
CA ILE A 107 -13.49 -16.67 11.94
C ILE A 107 -14.81 -15.96 11.62
N SER A 108 -14.77 -14.94 10.75
CA SER A 108 -15.95 -14.15 10.39
C SER A 108 -16.75 -14.83 9.27
N GLY A 109 -16.08 -15.56 8.37
CA GLY A 109 -16.69 -16.14 7.16
C GLY A 109 -17.22 -15.09 6.16
N SER A 110 -17.02 -13.81 6.46
CA SER A 110 -17.52 -12.65 5.73
C SER A 110 -16.42 -11.59 5.57
N PRO A 111 -16.53 -10.68 4.58
CA PRO A 111 -15.49 -9.67 4.32
C PRO A 111 -15.39 -8.68 5.48
N CYS A 112 -14.33 -8.81 6.29
CA CYS A 112 -14.15 -8.07 7.52
C CYS A 112 -12.82 -7.30 7.60
N ILE A 113 -11.86 -7.56 6.69
CA ILE A 113 -10.56 -6.88 6.64
C ILE A 113 -10.60 -5.83 5.53
N PHE A 114 -10.23 -4.60 5.85
CA PHE A 114 -10.19 -3.46 4.93
C PHE A 114 -8.78 -2.85 4.91
N PHE A 115 -8.47 -2.12 3.85
CA PHE A 115 -7.26 -1.32 3.74
C PHE A 115 -7.50 0.08 4.30
N ALA A 116 -6.79 0.43 5.38
CA ALA A 116 -6.79 1.80 5.91
C ALA A 116 -5.79 2.69 5.16
N LYS A 117 -4.68 2.10 4.68
CA LYS A 117 -3.69 2.76 3.83
C LYS A 117 -3.17 1.78 2.79
N THR A 118 -3.12 2.19 1.53
CA THR A 118 -2.64 1.38 0.40
C THR A 118 -1.15 1.07 0.46
N GLY A 119 -0.39 1.82 1.27
CA GLY A 119 1.06 1.70 1.39
C GLY A 119 1.81 2.41 0.26
N GLN A 120 1.08 2.89 -0.75
CA GLN A 120 1.67 3.69 -1.81
C GLN A 120 2.17 5.02 -1.23
N LYS A 121 3.37 5.40 -1.64
CA LYS A 121 3.90 6.74 -1.46
C LYS A 121 4.25 7.27 -2.83
N GLY A 122 3.60 8.35 -3.23
CA GLY A 122 3.90 9.05 -4.48
C GLY A 122 5.37 9.46 -4.46
N GLN A 123 6.13 8.97 -5.43
CA GLN A 123 7.49 9.40 -5.66
C GLN A 123 7.50 10.09 -7.02
N PRO A 124 7.84 11.39 -7.09
CA PRO A 124 7.89 12.08 -8.36
C PRO A 124 8.94 11.40 -9.25
N SER A 125 8.51 10.97 -10.44
CA SER A 125 9.42 10.47 -11.46
C SER A 125 10.07 11.65 -12.20
N GLN A 126 11.12 11.40 -12.99
CA GLN A 126 11.73 12.44 -13.81
C GLN A 126 10.70 13.06 -14.79
N GLN A 127 9.81 12.25 -15.34
CA GLN A 127 8.74 12.73 -16.21
C GLN A 127 7.75 13.64 -15.48
N ASN A 128 7.49 13.41 -14.19
CA ASN A 128 6.66 14.31 -13.39
C ASN A 128 7.34 15.66 -13.17
N ILE A 129 8.68 15.65 -13.02
CA ILE A 129 9.48 16.87 -12.87
C ILE A 129 9.53 17.65 -14.20
N ASP A 130 9.72 16.96 -15.32
CA ASP A 130 9.84 17.59 -16.63
C ASP A 130 8.51 18.23 -17.09
N ASN A 131 7.38 17.57 -16.80
CA ASN A 131 6.04 18.05 -17.10
C ASN A 131 5.47 19.02 -16.06
N ALA A 132 6.17 19.27 -14.95
CA ALA A 132 5.71 20.21 -13.94
C ALA A 132 5.82 21.65 -14.47
N ASP A 133 4.78 22.44 -14.21
CA ASP A 133 4.73 23.85 -14.58
C ASP A 133 5.76 24.64 -13.76
N GLU A 134 6.70 25.29 -14.43
CA GLU A 134 7.82 25.99 -13.78
C GLU A 134 7.34 27.18 -12.95
N GLU A 135 6.34 27.91 -13.43
CA GLU A 135 5.85 29.12 -12.78
C GLU A 135 5.16 28.75 -11.45
N GLN A 136 4.25 27.78 -11.48
CA GLN A 136 3.61 27.26 -10.27
C GLN A 136 4.61 26.67 -9.27
N GLN A 137 5.63 25.96 -9.77
CA GLN A 137 6.65 25.38 -8.91
C GLN A 137 7.57 26.44 -8.30
N SER A 138 7.86 27.53 -9.01
CA SER A 138 8.63 28.66 -8.46
C SER A 138 7.86 29.43 -7.40
N GLN A 139 6.53 29.52 -7.50
CA GLN A 139 5.69 30.14 -6.47
C GLN A 139 5.58 29.28 -5.21
N ILE A 140 5.46 27.96 -5.37
CA ILE A 140 5.32 27.02 -4.24
C ILE A 140 6.68 26.74 -3.58
N ASN A 141 7.73 26.57 -4.38
CA ASN A 141 9.08 26.20 -3.96
C ASN A 141 10.15 27.18 -4.51
N PRO A 142 10.15 28.45 -4.06
CA PRO A 142 11.03 29.49 -4.61
C PRO A 142 12.53 29.25 -4.39
N LEU A 143 12.89 28.39 -3.44
CA LEU A 143 14.30 28.07 -3.12
C LEU A 143 14.85 26.86 -3.89
N VAL A 144 13.99 26.13 -4.62
CA VAL A 144 14.38 24.87 -5.25
C VAL A 144 13.87 24.85 -6.70
N ASN A 145 14.81 24.86 -7.64
CA ASN A 145 14.47 24.58 -9.03
C ASN A 145 14.33 23.06 -9.22
N ILE A 146 13.09 22.58 -9.28
CA ILE A 146 12.78 21.16 -9.43
C ILE A 146 13.42 20.53 -10.69
N LYS A 147 13.61 21.30 -11.77
CA LYS A 147 14.23 20.81 -13.02
C LYS A 147 15.74 20.59 -12.90
N GLN A 148 16.36 21.12 -11.85
CA GLN A 148 17.79 20.98 -11.57
C GLN A 148 18.08 20.00 -10.41
N MET A 149 17.08 19.25 -9.92
CA MET A 149 17.24 18.35 -8.76
C MET A 149 18.18 17.15 -8.96
N ASN A 150 18.52 16.77 -10.20
CA ASN A 150 19.43 15.64 -10.49
C ASN A 150 20.92 16.04 -10.55
N VAL A 151 21.27 17.31 -10.30
CA VAL A 151 22.66 17.78 -10.43
C VAL A 151 23.40 17.61 -9.08
N PRO A 152 24.61 17.00 -9.02
CA PRO A 152 25.21 16.53 -7.77
C PRO A 152 25.80 17.60 -6.81
N SER A 153 25.61 18.90 -7.05
CA SER A 153 26.32 19.96 -6.31
C SER A 153 25.38 20.92 -5.57
N PRO A 154 25.47 21.05 -4.23
CA PRO A 154 24.53 21.83 -3.42
C PRO A 154 24.60 23.36 -3.58
N TYR A 155 25.49 23.89 -4.42
CA TYR A 155 25.73 25.33 -4.56
C TYR A 155 25.64 25.87 -6.01
N GLU A 156 25.40 25.03 -7.02
CA GLU A 156 25.32 25.48 -8.42
C GLU A 156 23.94 26.04 -8.82
N TYR A 157 22.90 25.83 -8.00
CA TYR A 157 21.50 26.14 -8.32
C TYR A 157 20.86 27.20 -7.41
N LEU A 158 21.65 27.86 -6.56
CA LEU A 158 21.15 29.03 -5.83
C LEU A 158 20.88 30.14 -6.86
N ASN A 159 19.61 30.51 -7.03
CA ASN A 159 19.17 31.68 -7.79
C ASN A 159 19.51 32.99 -7.05
N ALA A 160 20.66 33.03 -6.38
CA ALA A 160 21.22 34.24 -5.79
C ALA A 160 22.06 34.93 -6.88
N LYS A 161 21.45 35.91 -7.54
CA LYS A 161 22.20 37.02 -8.11
C LYS A 161 22.25 38.16 -7.11
#